data_AF-A0A927UT02-F1
#
_entry.id   AF-A0A927UT02-F1
#
_cell.length_a   1.000
_cell.length_b   1.000
_cell.length_c   1.000
_cell.angle_alpha   90.00
_cell.angle_beta   90.00
_cell.angle_gamma   90.00
#
_symmetry.space_group_name_H-M   'P 1'
#
loop_
_entity.id
_entity.type
_entity.pdbx_description
1 polymer ?
#
loop_
_entity_poly.entity_id
_entity_poly.type
_entity_poly.pdbx_seq_one_letter_code
_entity_poly.pdbx_strand_id
1 'polypeptide(L)'
;MKMNRKLCTVLSLCAALAVGTTAVVLSSTKTEVKACENETKGVVLTGDQVEFEDEQEESKRGLTDYFRRIKMKECTFNLEAEEFNWSGQVITPQVTVTYEGKTLQINKDYKIEYKDNIDAGEATIKLKGKGDYRGTAKIKFRIKGTDISTACNFELVDDKVVMTYQGEVVDASEYDEDWYYIDTFISDNAVEATYVRTTFYTITGKGRFEGTYELRSEKTYTVNNETGEVVFK
;
A
#
# COMPACT_ATOMS: atom_id res chain seq x y z
N MET A 1 2.39 -28.36 41.80
CA MET A 1 1.00 -28.85 41.94
C MET A 1 0.40 -28.40 43.26
N LYS A 2 -0.45 -27.37 43.27
CA LYS A 2 -1.82 -27.39 43.83
C LYS A 2 -2.47 -26.01 43.64
N MET A 3 -3.55 -26.05 42.89
CA MET A 3 -4.50 -24.99 42.55
C MET A 3 -5.57 -24.83 43.64
N ASN A 4 -6.36 -23.76 43.51
CA ASN A 4 -7.70 -23.48 44.05
C ASN A 4 -7.78 -22.94 45.50
N ARG A 5 -8.70 -22.03 45.88
CA ARG A 5 -9.82 -21.27 45.24
C ARG A 5 -10.32 -20.30 46.32
N LYS A 6 -10.88 -19.13 45.95
CA LYS A 6 -12.12 -18.59 46.54
C LYS A 6 -12.65 -17.38 45.74
N LEU A 7 -13.84 -17.59 45.17
CA LEU A 7 -14.79 -16.59 44.64
C LEU A 7 -15.47 -15.84 45.82
N CYS A 8 -15.83 -14.56 45.63
CA CYS A 8 -17.23 -14.05 45.69
C CYS A 8 -17.32 -12.50 45.72
N THR A 9 -17.92 -11.94 44.65
CA THR A 9 -18.98 -10.90 44.56
C THR A 9 -19.17 -9.83 45.65
N VAL A 10 -19.34 -8.55 45.25
CA VAL A 10 -20.58 -7.73 45.37
C VAL A 10 -20.55 -6.56 44.36
N LEU A 11 -21.69 -6.34 43.68
CA LEU A 11 -22.05 -5.23 42.78
C LEU A 11 -22.05 -3.85 43.48
N SER A 12 -21.77 -2.78 42.73
CA SER A 12 -22.66 -1.60 42.76
C SER A 12 -22.47 -0.75 41.50
N LEU A 13 -23.59 -0.58 40.79
CA LEU A 13 -23.80 0.25 39.62
C LEU A 13 -24.41 1.56 40.11
N CYS A 14 -23.79 2.72 39.83
CA CYS A 14 -24.48 4.01 39.89
C CYS A 14 -23.91 4.96 38.83
N ALA A 15 -24.82 5.41 37.96
CA ALA A 15 -24.60 6.40 36.92
C ALA A 15 -24.69 7.82 37.51
N ALA A 16 -23.91 8.76 36.97
CA ALA A 16 -24.29 10.18 36.89
C ALA A 16 -23.42 10.91 35.85
N LEU A 17 -24.09 11.51 34.87
CA LEU A 17 -23.56 12.57 34.01
C LEU A 17 -23.28 13.84 34.85
N ALA A 18 -22.24 14.62 34.52
CA ALA A 18 -22.33 16.08 34.32
C ALA A 18 -20.94 16.74 34.17
N VAL A 19 -20.77 17.36 33.00
CA VAL A 19 -20.18 18.67 32.67
C VAL A 19 -19.56 19.51 33.81
N GLY A 20 -18.31 19.95 33.61
CA GLY A 20 -17.91 21.34 33.84
C GLY A 20 -17.39 21.76 35.22
N THR A 21 -16.27 22.48 35.19
CA THR A 21 -15.69 23.39 36.19
C THR A 21 -14.97 22.83 37.43
N THR A 22 -13.63 22.90 37.33
CA THR A 22 -12.65 23.34 38.34
C THR A 22 -13.06 23.37 39.82
N ALA A 23 -12.44 22.50 40.61
CA ALA A 23 -12.11 22.77 42.01
C ALA A 23 -10.68 22.30 42.29
N VAL A 24 -9.80 23.26 42.60
CA VAL A 24 -8.47 23.02 43.15
C VAL A 24 -8.63 22.77 44.64
N VAL A 25 -8.26 21.57 45.11
CA VAL A 25 -7.95 21.30 46.52
C VAL A 25 -6.55 20.68 46.54
N LEU A 26 -5.56 21.48 46.93
CA LEU A 26 -4.19 21.03 47.18
C LEU A 26 -4.12 20.43 48.57
N SER A 27 -3.79 19.14 48.67
CA SER A 27 -3.38 18.50 49.92
C SER A 27 -2.37 17.39 49.61
N SER A 28 -1.15 17.66 50.06
CA SER A 28 0.03 16.79 50.19
C SER A 28 -0.11 15.31 49.78
N THR A 29 0.57 14.92 48.70
CA THR A 29 1.76 14.04 48.72
C THR A 29 2.09 13.54 47.31
N LYS A 30 3.39 13.62 46.97
CA LYS A 30 4.08 12.94 45.87
C LYS A 30 3.57 13.18 44.44
N THR A 31 4.22 14.17 43.83
CA THR A 31 4.54 14.28 42.40
C THR A 31 4.78 12.93 41.73
N GLU A 32 3.89 12.51 40.84
CA GLU A 32 4.23 11.77 39.62
C GLU A 32 3.32 12.30 38.51
N VAL A 33 3.75 13.39 37.87
CA VAL A 33 3.25 13.73 36.54
C VAL A 33 3.75 12.61 35.64
N LYS A 34 2.91 11.61 35.38
CA LYS A 34 3.11 10.72 34.25
C LYS A 34 2.97 11.62 33.02
N ALA A 35 4.12 12.06 32.49
CA ALA A 35 4.18 12.48 31.10
C ALA A 35 3.56 11.33 30.30
N CYS A 36 2.44 11.59 29.65
CA CYS A 36 2.01 10.74 28.55
C CYS A 36 3.02 11.02 27.44
N GLU A 37 4.16 10.35 27.52
CA GLU A 37 5.04 10.15 26.39
C GLU A 37 4.21 9.38 25.36
N ASN A 38 3.49 10.12 24.52
CA ASN A 38 3.16 9.63 23.19
C ASN A 38 4.48 9.63 22.41
N GLU A 39 5.38 8.72 22.79
CA GLU A 39 6.35 8.21 21.85
C GLU A 39 5.51 7.51 20.79
N THR A 40 5.15 8.23 19.73
CA THR A 40 4.86 7.60 18.45
C THR A 40 6.08 6.74 18.15
N LYS A 41 5.96 5.44 18.44
CA LYS A 41 6.92 4.41 18.08
C LYS A 41 6.96 4.36 16.56
N GLY A 42 7.68 5.30 15.96
CA GLY A 42 8.04 5.22 14.57
C GLY A 42 8.91 3.98 14.36
N VAL A 43 8.84 3.45 13.16
CA VAL A 43 9.69 2.37 12.72
C VAL A 43 11.02 2.97 12.27
N VAL A 44 12.08 2.58 12.98
CA VAL A 44 13.45 2.90 12.58
C VAL A 44 13.79 2.04 11.37
N LEU A 45 13.98 2.68 10.23
CA LEU A 45 14.22 1.98 8.98
C LEU A 45 15.66 1.46 8.94
N THR A 46 15.81 0.17 8.63
CA THR A 46 17.10 -0.46 8.41
C THR A 46 17.51 -0.36 6.94
N GLY A 47 18.78 -0.67 6.65
CA GLY A 47 19.40 -0.42 5.33
C GLY A 47 18.68 -1.03 4.12
N ASP A 48 17.82 -2.03 4.30
CA ASP A 48 17.09 -2.69 3.21
C ASP A 48 15.79 -1.94 2.82
N GLN A 49 15.31 -1.03 3.66
CA GLN A 49 14.08 -0.25 3.42
C GLN A 49 14.31 1.17 2.91
N VAL A 50 15.59 1.57 2.79
CA VAL A 50 15.98 2.88 2.30
C VAL A 50 16.91 2.71 1.12
N GLU A 51 16.41 3.02 -0.07
CA GLU A 51 17.23 3.06 -1.28
C GLU A 51 17.95 4.41 -1.37
N PHE A 52 19.25 4.40 -1.64
CA PHE A 52 20.04 5.63 -1.81
C PHE A 52 20.41 5.81 -3.27
N GLU A 53 20.10 6.99 -3.83
CA GLU A 53 20.58 7.37 -5.14
C GLU A 53 21.91 8.11 -4.98
N ASP A 54 22.99 7.57 -5.57
CA ASP A 54 24.25 8.28 -5.71
C ASP A 54 24.10 9.38 -6.78
N GLU A 55 24.54 10.61 -6.46
CA GLU A 55 24.53 11.71 -7.41
C GLU A 55 25.68 11.55 -8.42
N GLN A 56 25.36 11.52 -9.73
CA GLN A 56 26.36 11.52 -10.80
C GLN A 56 27.24 12.77 -10.73
N GLU A 57 28.55 12.57 -10.77
CA GLU A 57 29.58 13.58 -10.54
C GLU A 57 29.80 14.45 -11.80
N GLU A 58 28.79 15.22 -12.20
CA GLU A 58 28.97 16.19 -13.29
C GLU A 58 29.76 17.42 -12.79
N SER A 59 31.06 17.40 -13.09
CA SER A 59 31.92 18.54 -13.44
C SER A 59 31.35 19.93 -13.09
N LYS A 60 31.44 20.31 -11.82
CA LYS A 60 31.19 21.69 -11.37
C LYS A 60 32.37 22.19 -10.56
N ARG A 61 33.10 23.16 -11.11
CA ARG A 61 34.10 23.97 -10.38
C ARG A 61 33.49 24.42 -9.05
N GLY A 62 33.97 23.86 -7.93
CA GLY A 62 33.41 24.07 -6.58
C GLY A 62 33.21 22.80 -5.73
N LEU A 63 33.53 21.61 -6.26
CA LEU A 63 33.27 20.29 -5.66
C LEU A 63 33.89 20.01 -4.27
N THR A 64 34.88 20.78 -3.78
CA THR A 64 35.53 20.47 -2.49
C THR A 64 34.61 20.66 -1.27
N ASP A 65 33.68 21.61 -1.32
CA ASP A 65 32.70 21.82 -0.24
C ASP A 65 31.57 20.78 -0.29
N TYR A 66 31.13 20.42 -1.50
CA TYR A 66 30.10 19.41 -1.69
C TYR A 66 30.52 18.03 -1.15
N PHE A 67 31.77 17.62 -1.34
CA PHE A 67 32.26 16.34 -0.82
C PHE A 67 32.38 16.27 0.70
N ARG A 68 32.34 17.41 1.39
CA ARG A 68 32.39 17.48 2.86
C ARG A 68 31.00 17.39 3.49
N ARG A 69 29.93 17.51 2.71
CA ARG A 69 28.55 17.40 3.20
C ARG A 69 28.24 15.98 3.62
N ILE A 70 27.40 15.88 4.65
CA ILE A 70 26.92 14.64 5.23
C ILE A 70 26.01 13.96 4.22
N LYS A 71 26.24 12.68 3.96
CA LYS A 71 25.39 11.94 3.02
C LYS A 71 24.10 11.54 3.71
N MET A 72 22.97 11.60 3.00
CA MET A 72 21.69 11.09 3.52
C MET A 72 21.78 9.63 3.97
N LYS A 73 22.68 8.82 3.37
CA LYS A 73 22.94 7.43 3.78
C LYS A 73 23.60 7.25 5.15
N GLU A 74 24.14 8.32 5.72
CA GLU A 74 24.71 8.32 7.08
C GLU A 74 23.68 8.82 8.11
N CYS A 75 22.50 9.25 7.65
CA CYS A 75 21.40 9.67 8.52
C CYS A 75 20.54 8.45 8.93
N THR A 76 19.82 8.60 10.04
CA THR A 76 18.81 7.66 10.50
C THR A 76 17.42 8.17 10.16
N PHE A 77 16.55 7.28 9.70
CA PHE A 77 15.19 7.59 9.28
C PHE A 77 14.20 6.86 10.18
N ASN A 78 13.22 7.60 10.68
CA ASN A 78 12.14 7.07 11.49
C ASN A 78 10.80 7.41 10.82
N LEU A 79 10.11 6.39 10.34
CA LEU A 79 8.82 6.50 9.65
C LEU A 79 7.70 6.19 10.64
N GLU A 80 6.59 6.92 10.62
CA GLU A 80 5.50 6.66 11.59
C GLU A 80 4.89 5.26 11.47
N ALA A 81 4.74 4.74 10.24
CA ALA A 81 4.26 3.41 9.92
C ALA A 81 4.65 3.04 8.48
N GLU A 82 4.86 1.77 8.21
CA GLU A 82 5.20 1.27 6.87
C GLU A 82 3.98 0.90 6.02
N GLU A 83 2.79 0.77 6.63
CA GLU A 83 1.54 0.42 5.96
C GLU A 83 0.37 1.30 6.42
N PHE A 84 -0.44 1.75 5.45
CA PHE A 84 -1.65 2.55 5.66
C PHE A 84 -2.82 1.95 4.89
N ASN A 85 -4.04 2.08 5.39
CA ASN A 85 -5.22 1.69 4.61
C ASN A 85 -5.58 2.77 3.60
N TRP A 86 -5.98 2.36 2.40
CA TRP A 86 -6.50 3.28 1.38
C TRP A 86 -7.68 4.09 1.91
N SER A 87 -7.66 5.39 1.64
CA SER A 87 -8.68 6.35 2.13
C SER A 87 -9.27 7.24 1.03
N GLY A 88 -8.78 7.14 -0.20
CA GLY A 88 -9.13 8.04 -1.30
C GLY A 88 -8.53 9.45 -1.17
N GLN A 89 -7.65 9.66 -0.21
CA GLN A 89 -6.93 10.93 0.00
C GLN A 89 -5.42 10.73 -0.07
N VAL A 90 -4.72 11.85 -0.25
CA VAL A 90 -3.26 11.89 -0.21
C VAL A 90 -2.77 11.46 1.17
N ILE A 91 -1.94 10.41 1.22
CA ILE A 91 -1.32 9.89 2.43
C ILE A 91 0.12 10.43 2.49
N THR A 92 0.45 11.15 3.56
CA THR A 92 1.80 11.74 3.76
C THR A 92 2.37 11.29 5.10
N PRO A 93 3.00 10.10 5.14
CA PRO A 93 3.55 9.59 6.39
C PRO A 93 4.57 10.55 6.99
N GLN A 94 4.51 10.77 8.30
CA GLN A 94 5.52 11.56 8.99
C GLN A 94 6.87 10.83 8.97
N VAL A 95 7.92 11.54 8.56
CA VAL A 95 9.30 11.05 8.60
C VAL A 95 10.15 11.98 9.46
N THR A 96 10.86 11.39 10.42
CA THR A 96 11.89 12.08 11.21
C THR A 96 13.26 11.62 10.75
N VAL A 97 14.12 12.58 10.42
CA VAL A 97 15.51 12.31 9.99
C VAL A 97 16.45 12.83 11.07
N THR A 98 17.38 11.99 11.51
CA THR A 98 18.39 12.36 12.51
C THR A 98 19.80 12.04 12.04
N TYR A 99 20.78 12.79 12.52
CA TYR A 99 22.20 12.54 12.30
C TYR A 99 22.95 12.88 13.59
N GLU A 100 23.73 11.93 14.13
CA GLU A 100 24.49 12.09 15.38
C GLU A 100 23.67 12.70 16.54
N GLY A 101 22.39 12.31 16.67
CA GLY A 101 21.48 12.81 17.69
C GLY A 101 20.81 14.15 17.39
N LYS A 102 21.19 14.85 16.31
CA LYS A 102 20.51 16.06 15.83
C LYS A 102 19.32 15.69 14.95
N THR A 103 18.15 16.24 15.25
CA THR A 103 16.97 16.17 14.35
C THR A 103 17.11 17.19 13.23
N LEU A 104 16.95 16.73 11.98
CA LEU A 104 17.07 17.57 10.78
C LEU A 104 15.75 18.28 10.46
N GLN A 105 15.84 19.49 9.91
CA GLN A 105 14.69 20.35 9.61
C GLN A 105 14.29 20.29 8.13
N ILE A 106 13.01 20.01 7.87
CA ILE A 106 12.41 20.05 6.52
C ILE A 106 12.61 21.46 5.91
N ASN A 107 12.87 21.50 4.60
CA ASN A 107 13.16 22.67 3.77
C ASN A 107 14.46 23.43 4.07
N LYS A 108 15.12 23.13 5.19
CA LYS A 108 16.44 23.65 5.56
C LYS A 108 17.54 22.62 5.31
N ASP A 109 17.46 21.47 5.97
CA ASP A 109 18.44 20.40 5.94
C ASP A 109 18.10 19.33 4.89
N TYR A 110 16.83 19.17 4.55
CA TYR A 110 16.39 18.29 3.45
C TYR A 110 15.05 18.76 2.86
N LYS A 111 14.75 18.34 1.63
CA LYS A 111 13.43 18.47 0.99
C LYS A 111 12.74 17.11 0.99
N ILE A 112 11.44 17.10 1.21
CA ILE A 112 10.58 15.90 1.15
C ILE A 112 9.61 16.00 -0.03
N GLU A 113 9.46 14.91 -0.77
CA GLU A 113 8.51 14.75 -1.87
C GLU A 113 7.87 13.36 -1.77
N TYR A 114 6.60 13.25 -2.17
CA TYR A 114 5.85 11.99 -2.17
C TYR A 114 5.43 11.64 -3.60
N LYS A 115 5.39 10.34 -3.89
CA LYS A 115 4.96 9.79 -5.17
C LYS A 115 4.04 8.60 -4.93
N ASP A 116 3.04 8.46 -5.80
CA ASP A 116 2.08 7.34 -5.81
C ASP A 116 1.36 7.15 -4.47
N ASN A 117 1.05 8.27 -3.78
CA ASN A 117 0.63 8.27 -2.39
C ASN A 117 -0.88 8.49 -2.19
N ILE A 118 -1.71 8.03 -3.13
CA ILE A 118 -3.18 8.07 -3.04
C ILE A 118 -3.73 6.67 -3.22
N ASP A 119 -3.36 6.03 -4.33
CA ASP A 119 -3.84 4.71 -4.71
C ASP A 119 -3.16 3.60 -3.92
N ALA A 120 -3.83 2.46 -3.83
CA ALA A 120 -3.30 1.24 -3.26
C ALA A 120 -2.07 0.77 -4.04
N GLY A 121 -1.10 0.21 -3.31
CA GLY A 121 0.17 -0.24 -3.85
C GLY A 121 1.37 0.31 -3.10
N GLU A 122 2.51 0.33 -3.77
CA GLU A 122 3.78 0.82 -3.23
C GLU A 122 3.94 2.31 -3.53
N ALA A 123 4.01 3.13 -2.48
CA ALA A 123 4.24 4.56 -2.54
C ALA A 123 5.67 4.90 -2.12
N THR A 124 6.19 6.04 -2.59
CA THR A 124 7.58 6.45 -2.35
C THR A 124 7.67 7.83 -1.71
N ILE A 125 8.48 7.93 -0.65
CA ILE A 125 8.93 9.17 -0.03
C ILE A 125 10.36 9.44 -0.50
N LYS A 126 10.60 10.59 -1.11
CA LYS A 126 11.92 11.05 -1.56
C LYS A 126 12.44 12.15 -0.65
N LEU A 127 13.59 11.91 -0.03
CA LEU A 127 14.27 12.83 0.87
C LEU A 127 15.59 13.28 0.24
N LYS A 128 15.66 14.54 -0.16
CA LYS A 128 16.85 15.11 -0.80
C LYS A 128 17.59 16.03 0.18
N GLY A 129 18.86 15.73 0.44
CA GLY A 129 19.71 16.55 1.30
C GLY A 129 19.87 17.99 0.80
N LYS A 130 19.95 18.94 1.72
CA LYS A 130 20.13 20.38 1.48
C LYS A 130 21.10 20.97 2.51
N GLY A 131 21.73 22.09 2.17
CA GLY A 131 22.69 22.75 3.06
C GLY A 131 23.90 21.85 3.32
N ASP A 132 24.09 21.47 4.57
CA ASP A 132 25.18 20.61 5.03
C ASP A 132 24.98 19.12 4.69
N TYR A 133 23.82 18.77 4.12
CA TYR A 133 23.46 17.41 3.75
C TYR A 133 23.36 17.25 2.22
N ARG A 134 23.62 16.05 1.71
CA ARG A 134 23.62 15.73 0.26
C ARG A 134 23.14 14.31 -0.05
N GLY A 135 22.85 14.08 -1.32
CA GLY A 135 22.32 12.80 -1.81
C GLY A 135 20.82 12.68 -1.57
N THR A 136 20.26 11.56 -2.02
CA THR A 136 18.84 11.29 -1.94
C THR A 136 18.59 9.94 -1.29
N ALA A 137 17.69 9.90 -0.32
CA ALA A 137 17.12 8.69 0.24
C ALA A 137 15.70 8.50 -0.27
N LYS A 138 15.34 7.28 -0.64
CA LYS A 138 13.99 6.86 -1.00
C LYS A 138 13.51 5.85 0.01
N ILE A 139 12.36 6.13 0.60
CA ILE A 139 11.68 5.26 1.56
C ILE A 139 10.39 4.81 0.90
N LYS A 140 10.14 3.51 0.92
CA LYS A 140 8.89 2.93 0.43
C LYS A 140 7.92 2.75 1.59
N PHE A 141 6.63 2.93 1.30
CA PHE A 141 5.56 2.56 2.21
C PHE A 141 4.41 1.97 1.41
N ARG A 142 3.58 1.14 2.05
CA ARG A 142 2.48 0.45 1.41
C ARG A 142 1.15 1.12 1.72
N ILE A 143 0.35 1.34 0.69
CA ILE A 143 -1.07 1.70 0.83
C ILE A 143 -1.87 0.44 0.53
N LYS A 144 -2.48 -0.13 1.56
CA LYS A 144 -3.28 -1.34 1.49
C LYS A 144 -4.64 -1.05 0.87
N GLY A 145 -4.89 -1.65 -0.29
CA GLY A 145 -6.17 -1.61 -0.99
C GLY A 145 -7.12 -2.70 -0.53
N THR A 146 -8.31 -2.69 -1.15
CA THR A 146 -9.26 -3.80 -1.05
C THR A 146 -8.86 -4.90 -2.04
N ASP A 147 -8.70 -6.13 -1.57
CA ASP A 147 -8.36 -7.26 -2.43
C ASP A 147 -9.52 -7.62 -3.37
N ILE A 148 -9.31 -7.46 -4.68
CA ILE A 148 -10.34 -7.71 -5.69
C ILE A 148 -10.81 -9.16 -5.71
N SER A 149 -9.94 -10.11 -5.38
CA SER A 149 -10.25 -11.54 -5.48
C SER A 149 -11.29 -12.00 -4.47
N THR A 150 -11.49 -11.21 -3.41
CA THR A 150 -12.43 -11.52 -2.33
C THR A 150 -13.59 -10.55 -2.25
N ALA A 151 -13.40 -9.31 -2.71
CA ALA A 151 -14.38 -8.24 -2.53
C ALA A 151 -15.24 -7.95 -3.78
N CYS A 152 -14.78 -8.36 -4.97
CA CYS A 152 -15.43 -8.06 -6.24
C CYS A 152 -16.04 -9.32 -6.87
N ASN A 153 -17.06 -9.13 -7.70
CA ASN A 153 -17.57 -10.14 -8.61
C ASN A 153 -17.09 -9.84 -10.04
N PHE A 154 -16.78 -10.87 -10.79
CA PHE A 154 -16.32 -10.77 -12.17
C PHE A 154 -17.18 -11.66 -13.07
N GLU A 155 -17.66 -11.08 -14.17
CA GLU A 155 -18.42 -11.80 -15.18
C GLU A 155 -18.11 -11.29 -16.58
N LEU A 156 -18.43 -12.10 -17.59
CA LEU A 156 -18.39 -11.66 -18.98
C LEU A 156 -19.79 -11.23 -19.41
N VAL A 157 -19.91 -9.98 -19.84
CA VAL A 157 -21.11 -9.45 -20.47
C VAL A 157 -20.71 -8.94 -21.85
N ASP A 158 -21.32 -9.51 -22.90
CA ASP A 158 -21.01 -9.19 -24.30
C ASP A 158 -19.50 -9.23 -24.62
N ASP A 159 -18.85 -10.31 -24.16
CA ASP A 159 -17.40 -10.56 -24.34
C ASP A 159 -16.47 -9.52 -23.70
N LYS A 160 -16.98 -8.75 -22.74
CA LYS A 160 -16.21 -7.82 -21.92
C LYS A 160 -16.23 -8.26 -20.47
N VAL A 161 -15.10 -8.14 -19.80
CA VAL A 161 -15.03 -8.30 -18.35
C VAL A 161 -15.79 -7.16 -17.69
N VAL A 162 -16.76 -7.50 -16.86
CA VAL A 162 -17.48 -6.59 -15.99
C VAL A 162 -17.13 -6.91 -14.54
N MET A 163 -16.55 -5.94 -13.85
CA MET A 163 -16.32 -6.00 -12.41
C MET A 163 -17.46 -5.31 -11.66
N THR A 164 -18.00 -5.97 -10.65
CA THR A 164 -19.00 -5.40 -9.74
C THR A 164 -18.46 -5.40 -8.31
N TYR A 165 -18.59 -4.25 -7.63
CA TYR A 165 -18.25 -4.10 -6.21
C TYR A 165 -19.46 -3.58 -5.45
N GLN A 166 -19.87 -4.30 -4.40
CA GLN A 166 -21.05 -3.95 -3.59
C GLN A 166 -22.35 -3.78 -4.41
N GLY A 167 -22.45 -4.47 -5.54
CA GLY A 167 -23.62 -4.41 -6.43
C GLY A 167 -23.56 -3.30 -7.48
N GLU A 168 -22.50 -2.49 -7.51
CA GLU A 168 -22.30 -1.45 -8.52
C GLU A 168 -21.19 -1.85 -9.50
N VAL A 169 -21.43 -1.60 -10.79
CA VAL A 169 -20.42 -1.78 -11.84
C VAL A 169 -19.31 -0.77 -11.60
N VAL A 170 -18.08 -1.27 -11.57
CA VAL A 170 -16.88 -0.44 -11.42
C VAL A 170 -16.33 -0.10 -12.80
N ASP A 171 -15.79 1.12 -12.94
CA ASP A 171 -15.14 1.58 -14.17
C ASP A 171 -13.95 0.66 -14.51
N ALA A 172 -13.87 0.23 -15.78
CA ALA A 172 -12.80 -0.64 -16.25
C ALA A 172 -11.39 -0.05 -16.12
N SER A 173 -11.28 1.28 -16.06
CA SER A 173 -10.00 1.96 -15.80
C SER A 173 -9.44 1.70 -14.38
N GLU A 174 -10.26 1.20 -13.46
CA GLU A 174 -9.83 0.79 -12.11
C GLU A 174 -9.10 -0.57 -12.09
N TYR A 175 -8.94 -1.24 -13.23
CA TYR A 175 -8.12 -2.45 -13.32
C TYR A 175 -7.28 -2.49 -14.60
N ASP A 176 -6.26 -3.34 -14.60
CA ASP A 176 -5.60 -3.82 -15.82
C ASP A 176 -6.20 -5.17 -16.20
N GLU A 177 -6.47 -5.37 -17.49
CA GLU A 177 -6.96 -6.62 -18.05
C GLU A 177 -5.99 -7.10 -19.13
N ASP A 178 -5.36 -8.24 -18.87
CA ASP A 178 -4.58 -9.00 -19.85
C ASP A 178 -5.27 -10.33 -20.11
N TRP A 179 -5.15 -10.88 -21.32
CA TRP A 179 -5.77 -12.17 -21.65
C TRP A 179 -4.90 -13.05 -22.54
N TYR A 180 -5.12 -14.35 -22.42
CA TYR A 180 -4.60 -15.36 -23.33
C TYR A 180 -5.62 -16.49 -23.51
N TYR A 181 -5.43 -17.34 -24.52
CA TYR A 181 -6.33 -18.46 -24.75
C TYR A 181 -5.60 -19.76 -25.08
N ILE A 182 -6.28 -20.86 -24.83
CA ILE A 182 -5.87 -22.22 -25.19
C ILE A 182 -7.00 -22.84 -26.00
N ASP A 183 -6.70 -23.26 -27.22
CA ASP A 183 -7.61 -24.04 -28.05
C ASP A 183 -7.37 -25.53 -27.81
N THR A 184 -8.39 -26.22 -27.32
CA THR A 184 -8.38 -27.66 -27.09
C THR A 184 -9.21 -28.34 -28.16
N PHE A 185 -8.58 -29.22 -28.92
CA PHE A 185 -9.26 -30.04 -29.91
C PHE A 185 -10.27 -30.99 -29.26
N ILE A 186 -11.48 -31.05 -29.79
CA ILE A 186 -12.53 -31.98 -29.35
C ILE A 186 -12.67 -33.15 -30.33
N SER A 187 -12.95 -32.83 -31.60
CA SER A 187 -13.33 -33.83 -32.60
C SER A 187 -13.15 -33.29 -34.02
N ASP A 188 -13.03 -34.19 -34.99
CA ASP A 188 -12.90 -33.86 -36.41
C ASP A 188 -13.67 -34.87 -37.28
N ASN A 189 -14.19 -34.41 -38.42
CA ASN A 189 -14.79 -35.23 -39.46
C ASN A 189 -14.51 -34.63 -40.86
N ALA A 190 -15.02 -35.23 -41.93
CA ALA A 190 -14.72 -34.74 -43.29
C ALA A 190 -15.19 -33.29 -43.56
N VAL A 191 -16.17 -32.79 -42.80
CA VAL A 191 -16.83 -31.49 -43.00
C VAL A 191 -16.34 -30.43 -42.00
N GLU A 192 -16.20 -30.77 -40.72
CA GLU A 192 -15.83 -29.81 -39.67
C GLU A 192 -14.96 -30.40 -38.55
N ALA A 193 -14.06 -29.57 -38.04
CA ALA A 193 -13.31 -29.77 -36.80
C ALA A 193 -13.93 -28.92 -35.67
N THR A 194 -13.98 -29.45 -34.45
CA THR A 194 -14.54 -28.79 -33.26
C THR A 194 -13.48 -28.59 -32.18
N TYR A 195 -13.48 -27.40 -31.58
CA TYR A 195 -12.54 -26.99 -30.54
C TYR A 195 -13.27 -26.32 -29.37
N VAL A 196 -12.70 -26.41 -28.17
CA VAL A 196 -13.01 -25.50 -27.05
C VAL A 196 -11.91 -24.47 -26.96
N ARG A 197 -12.26 -23.18 -27.05
CA ARG A 197 -11.40 -22.08 -26.66
C ARG A 197 -11.60 -21.79 -25.18
N THR A 198 -10.59 -22.06 -24.36
CA THR A 198 -10.52 -21.55 -22.99
C THR A 198 -9.78 -20.22 -23.00
N THR A 199 -10.45 -19.13 -22.62
CA THR A 199 -9.85 -17.79 -22.48
C THR A 199 -9.65 -17.49 -20.99
N PHE A 200 -8.47 -17.00 -20.64
CA PHE A 200 -8.11 -16.58 -19.29
C PHE A 200 -7.90 -15.08 -19.30
N TYR A 201 -8.58 -14.38 -18.39
CA TYR A 201 -8.44 -12.95 -18.17
C TYR A 201 -7.76 -12.74 -16.82
N THR A 202 -6.58 -12.14 -16.82
CA THR A 202 -5.87 -11.72 -15.61
C THR A 202 -6.25 -10.27 -15.33
N ILE A 203 -7.03 -10.08 -14.27
CA ILE A 203 -7.52 -8.77 -13.85
C ILE A 203 -6.70 -8.33 -12.65
N THR A 204 -6.09 -7.15 -12.72
CA THR A 204 -5.27 -6.59 -11.64
C THR A 204 -5.90 -5.32 -11.11
N GLY A 205 -6.12 -5.24 -9.80
CA GLY A 205 -6.74 -4.08 -9.16
C GLY A 205 -5.85 -2.83 -9.21
N LYS A 206 -6.47 -1.66 -9.38
CA LYS A 206 -5.85 -0.33 -9.29
C LYS A 206 -6.67 0.59 -8.39
N GLY A 207 -6.17 1.82 -8.20
CA GLY A 207 -6.90 2.84 -7.46
C GLY A 207 -7.07 2.40 -6.02
N ARG A 208 -8.31 2.14 -5.59
CA ARG A 208 -8.60 1.63 -4.24
C ARG A 208 -8.34 0.13 -4.06
N PHE A 209 -8.15 -0.58 -5.15
CA PHE A 209 -8.10 -2.02 -5.20
C PHE A 209 -6.67 -2.54 -5.32
N GLU A 210 -6.44 -3.75 -4.81
CA GLU A 210 -5.19 -4.48 -4.95
C GLU A 210 -5.45 -5.95 -5.27
N GLY A 211 -4.38 -6.67 -5.63
CA GLY A 211 -4.46 -8.09 -5.94
C GLY A 211 -4.83 -8.37 -7.39
N THR A 212 -4.99 -9.66 -7.68
CA THR A 212 -5.23 -10.18 -9.03
C THR A 212 -6.32 -11.24 -9.00
N TYR A 213 -7.14 -11.31 -10.04
CA TYR A 213 -8.16 -12.33 -10.23
C TYR A 213 -8.06 -12.93 -11.62
N GLU A 214 -8.10 -14.26 -11.73
CA GLU A 214 -8.11 -14.96 -13.01
C GLU A 214 -9.54 -15.41 -13.34
N LEU A 215 -10.16 -14.78 -14.34
CA LEU A 215 -11.46 -15.19 -14.86
C LEU A 215 -11.27 -16.15 -16.03
N ARG A 216 -11.97 -17.29 -15.98
CA ARG A 216 -11.93 -18.33 -17.01
C ARG A 216 -13.24 -18.37 -17.78
N SER A 217 -13.15 -18.36 -19.11
CA SER A 217 -14.27 -18.50 -20.03
C SER A 217 -14.02 -19.61 -21.03
N GLU A 218 -15.05 -20.37 -21.37
CA GLU A 218 -14.98 -21.42 -22.38
C GLU A 218 -16.04 -21.19 -23.44
N LYS A 219 -15.61 -21.15 -24.71
CA LYS A 219 -16.51 -21.15 -25.87
C LYS A 219 -16.14 -22.29 -26.79
N THR A 220 -17.14 -22.97 -27.33
CA THR A 220 -16.91 -23.96 -28.37
C THR A 220 -16.94 -23.27 -29.71
N TYR A 221 -16.10 -23.69 -30.65
CA TYR A 221 -16.19 -23.27 -32.04
C TYR A 221 -15.95 -24.42 -32.98
N THR A 222 -16.51 -24.32 -34.18
CA THR A 222 -16.22 -25.24 -35.28
C THR A 222 -15.47 -24.52 -36.38
N VAL A 223 -14.66 -25.29 -37.10
CA VAL A 223 -13.94 -24.87 -38.30
C VAL A 223 -14.39 -25.79 -39.43
N ASN A 224 -14.91 -25.21 -40.51
CA ASN A 224 -15.25 -25.99 -41.70
C ASN A 224 -13.96 -26.40 -42.42
N ASN A 225 -13.77 -27.70 -42.66
CA ASN A 225 -12.51 -28.24 -43.19
C ASN A 225 -12.29 -27.96 -44.68
N GLU A 226 -13.35 -27.64 -45.43
CA GLU A 226 -13.26 -27.32 -46.85
C GLU A 226 -13.02 -25.82 -47.09
N THR A 227 -13.61 -24.96 -46.26
CA THR A 227 -13.64 -23.50 -46.46
C THR A 227 -12.77 -22.73 -45.46
N GLY A 228 -12.44 -23.33 -44.32
CA GLY A 228 -11.76 -22.68 -43.20
C GLY A 228 -12.64 -21.72 -42.39
N GLU A 229 -13.95 -21.67 -42.66
CA GLU A 229 -14.89 -20.80 -41.93
C GLU A 229 -14.98 -21.19 -40.46
N VAL A 230 -14.91 -20.21 -39.55
CA VAL A 230 -14.96 -20.40 -38.09
C VAL A 230 -16.30 -19.92 -37.55
N VAL A 231 -16.98 -20.77 -36.78
CA VAL A 231 -18.28 -20.45 -36.16
C VAL A 231 -18.21 -20.74 -34.66
N PHE A 232 -18.32 -19.69 -33.84
CA PHE A 232 -18.45 -19.82 -32.38
C PHE A 232 -19.87 -20.23 -32.01
N LYS A 233 -19.98 -21.15 -31.05
CA LYS A 233 -21.24 -21.70 -30.50
C LYS A 233 -21.48 -21.17 -29.09
#